data_AF-A0A151B665-F1
#
_entry.id   AF-A0A151B665-F1
#
_cell.length_a   1.000
_cell.length_b   1.000
_cell.length_c   1.000
_cell.angle_alpha   90.00
_cell.angle_beta   90.00
_cell.angle_gamma   90.00
#
_symmetry.space_group_name_H-M   'P 1'
#
loop_
_entity.id
_entity.type
_entity.pdbx_description
1 polymer ?
#
loop_
_entity_poly.entity_id
_entity_poly.type
_entity_poly.pdbx_seq_one_letter_code
_entity_poly.pdbx_strand_id
1 'polypeptide(L)'
;MKEKIHDLLVCLKLSLLIFVIPASIGILVGILSSRAHNGSILINILTWIFNIGTWMASLGLLSCAVAFIKTDFMRELNYQEQWRKHFYKFNLMMVIFFICMFIYVYLIILDYVKYVIMMV
;
A
#
# COMPACT_ATOMS: atom_id res chain seq x y z
N MET A 1 18.42 17.08 -4.37
CA MET A 1 17.14 17.09 -3.62
C MET A 1 15.93 17.03 -4.53
N LYS A 2 15.83 17.85 -5.59
CA LYS A 2 14.70 17.86 -6.53
C LYS A 2 14.36 16.47 -7.11
N GLU A 3 15.37 15.70 -7.52
CA GLU A 3 15.19 14.34 -8.07
C GLU A 3 14.58 13.34 -7.05
N LYS A 4 15.03 13.36 -5.79
CA LYS A 4 14.48 12.48 -4.74
C LYS A 4 13.02 12.83 -4.40
N ILE A 5 12.68 14.11 -4.43
CA ILE A 5 11.30 14.57 -4.20
C ILE A 5 10.40 14.14 -5.36
N HIS A 6 10.89 14.24 -6.60
CA HIS A 6 10.18 13.75 -7.77
C HIS A 6 9.88 12.25 -7.63
N ASP A 7 10.88 11.43 -7.33
CA ASP A 7 10.71 9.97 -7.14
C ASP A 7 9.69 9.65 -6.05
N LEU A 8 9.71 10.40 -4.93
CA LEU A 8 8.76 10.23 -3.83
C LEU A 8 7.32 10.58 -4.25
N LEU A 9 7.12 11.63 -5.05
CA LEU A 9 5.81 11.99 -5.60
C LEU A 9 5.30 10.94 -6.60
N VAL A 10 6.19 10.37 -7.40
CA VAL A 10 5.84 9.25 -8.30
C VAL A 10 5.42 8.04 -7.47
N CYS A 11 6.15 7.70 -6.41
CA CYS A 11 5.75 6.64 -5.47
C CYS A 11 4.37 6.90 -4.85
N LEU A 12 4.08 8.15 -4.47
CA LEU A 12 2.77 8.52 -3.90
C LEU A 12 1.62 8.34 -4.90
N LYS A 13 1.83 8.73 -6.17
CA LYS A 13 0.83 8.48 -7.22
C LYS A 13 0.64 6.99 -7.46
N LEU A 14 1.74 6.23 -7.47
CA LEU A 14 1.69 4.79 -7.70
C LEU A 14 1.05 4.04 -6.52
N SER A 15 1.28 4.48 -5.28
CA SER A 15 0.65 3.88 -4.09
C SER A 15 -0.86 4.06 -4.10
N LEU A 16 -1.36 5.21 -4.53
CA LEU A 16 -2.81 5.42 -4.71
C LEU A 16 -3.40 4.43 -5.73
N LEU A 17 -2.73 4.23 -6.86
CA LEU A 17 -3.17 3.28 -7.89
C LEU A 17 -3.16 1.85 -7.35
N ILE A 18 -2.10 1.44 -6.66
CA ILE A 18 -1.95 0.10 -6.08
C ILE A 18 -2.99 -0.13 -4.97
N PHE A 19 -3.31 0.89 -4.17
CA PHE A 19 -4.28 0.80 -3.09
C PHE A 19 -5.71 0.52 -3.58
N VAL A 20 -6.03 0.80 -4.84
CA VAL A 20 -7.33 0.43 -5.43
C VAL A 20 -7.55 -1.09 -5.39
N ILE A 21 -6.48 -1.89 -5.47
CA ILE A 21 -6.57 -3.35 -5.46
C ILE A 21 -7.14 -3.85 -4.11
N PRO A 22 -6.49 -3.65 -2.95
CA PRO A 22 -7.04 -4.09 -1.67
C PRO A 22 -8.35 -3.38 -1.33
N ALA A 23 -8.57 -2.14 -1.79
CA ALA A 23 -9.84 -1.45 -1.60
C ALA A 23 -11.00 -2.16 -2.31
N SER A 24 -10.82 -2.51 -3.60
CA SER A 24 -11.86 -3.21 -4.37
C SER A 24 -12.18 -4.60 -3.81
N ILE A 25 -11.16 -5.37 -3.42
CA ILE A 25 -11.34 -6.68 -2.78
C ILE A 25 -12.02 -6.51 -1.42
N GLY A 26 -11.58 -5.54 -0.61
CA GLY A 26 -12.17 -5.26 0.69
C GLY A 26 -13.64 -4.84 0.63
N ILE A 27 -14.04 -4.08 -0.39
CA ILE A 27 -15.46 -3.73 -0.64
C ILE A 27 -16.27 -4.99 -0.93
N LEU A 28 -15.81 -5.85 -1.84
CA LEU A 28 -16.51 -7.08 -2.20
C LEU A 28 -16.69 -8.01 -0.99
N VAL A 29 -15.62 -8.26 -0.24
CA VAL A 29 -15.65 -9.11 0.95
C VAL A 29 -16.46 -8.46 2.09
N GLY A 30 -16.38 -7.14 2.23
CA GLY A 30 -17.15 -6.36 3.20
C GLY A 30 -18.66 -6.48 2.99
N ILE A 31 -19.12 -6.39 1.74
CA ILE A 31 -20.54 -6.55 1.40
C ILE A 31 -21.01 -7.97 1.70
N LEU A 32 -20.21 -8.99 1.36
CA LEU A 32 -20.55 -10.39 1.61
C LEU A 32 -20.62 -10.70 3.11
N SER A 33 -19.63 -10.24 3.88
CA SER A 33 -19.57 -10.48 5.33
C SER A 33 -20.67 -9.76 6.11
N SER A 34 -21.12 -8.59 5.63
CA SER A 34 -22.22 -7.86 6.25
C SER A 34 -23.59 -8.51 6.10
N ARG A 35 -23.75 -9.45 5.15
CA ARG A 35 -24.98 -10.26 5.08
C ARG A 35 -25.00 -11.39 6.12
N ALA A 36 -23.84 -11.80 6.63
CA ALA A 36 -23.70 -12.90 7.58
C ALA A 36 -23.74 -12.42 9.05
N HIS A 37 -23.13 -11.28 9.34
CA HIS A 37 -23.21 -10.63 10.65
C HIS A 37 -24.04 -9.35 10.51
N ASN A 38 -25.13 -9.21 11.28
CA ASN A 38 -26.07 -8.08 11.35
C ASN A 38 -25.43 -6.71 11.74
N GLY A 39 -24.20 -6.43 11.31
CA GLY A 39 -23.49 -5.18 11.53
C GLY A 39 -23.68 -4.18 10.39
N SER A 40 -23.19 -2.96 10.62
CA SER A 40 -23.19 -1.90 9.61
C SER A 40 -22.33 -2.29 8.40
N ILE A 41 -22.93 -2.22 7.20
CA ILE A 41 -22.27 -2.50 5.91
C ILE A 41 -20.99 -1.68 5.76
N LEU A 42 -21.03 -0.42 6.20
CA LEU A 42 -19.91 0.51 6.08
C LEU A 42 -18.74 0.11 6.97
N ILE A 43 -19.01 -0.28 8.22
CA ILE A 43 -17.98 -0.72 9.18
C ILE A 43 -17.31 -2.00 8.69
N ASN A 44 -18.09 -2.95 8.15
CA ASN A 44 -17.56 -4.19 7.61
C ASN A 44 -16.67 -3.94 6.39
N ILE A 45 -17.09 -3.08 5.46
CA ILE A 45 -16.27 -2.68 4.31
C ILE A 45 -14.94 -2.07 4.77
N LEU A 46 -14.99 -1.08 5.67
CA LEU A 46 -13.78 -0.43 6.18
C LEU A 46 -12.83 -1.42 6.87
N THR A 47 -13.38 -2.36 7.63
CA THR A 47 -12.60 -3.41 8.32
C THR A 47 -11.90 -4.34 7.34
N TRP A 48 -12.58 -4.78 6.28
CA TRP A 48 -11.99 -5.67 5.29
C TRP A 48 -10.96 -4.98 4.40
N ILE A 49 -11.18 -3.72 4.03
CA ILE A 49 -10.15 -2.91 3.36
C ILE A 49 -8.92 -2.80 4.25
N PHE A 50 -9.11 -2.52 5.55
CA PHE A 50 -8.02 -2.40 6.51
C PHE A 50 -7.21 -3.69 6.62
N ASN A 51 -7.88 -4.82 6.81
CA ASN A 51 -7.23 -6.12 6.97
C ASN A 51 -6.44 -6.51 5.72
N ILE A 52 -7.07 -6.46 4.53
CA ILE A 52 -6.41 -6.87 3.28
C ILE A 52 -5.27 -5.92 2.93
N GLY A 53 -5.48 -4.61 3.08
CA GLY A 53 -4.44 -3.61 2.87
C GLY A 53 -3.25 -3.83 3.80
N THR A 54 -3.50 -4.13 5.07
CA THR A 54 -2.45 -4.40 6.07
C THR A 54 -1.65 -5.64 5.70
N TRP A 55 -2.31 -6.75 5.31
CA TRP A 55 -1.64 -7.96 4.86
C TRP A 55 -0.77 -7.70 3.63
N MET A 56 -1.30 -7.02 2.62
CA MET A 56 -0.58 -6.70 1.40
C MET A 56 0.64 -5.80 1.66
N ALA A 57 0.47 -4.76 2.46
CA ALA A 57 1.56 -3.86 2.84
C ALA A 57 2.63 -4.57 3.68
N SER A 58 2.22 -5.43 4.62
CA SER A 58 3.13 -6.24 5.45
C SER A 58 3.99 -7.17 4.61
N LEU A 59 3.39 -7.88 3.64
CA LEU A 59 4.11 -8.77 2.74
C LEU A 59 5.10 -8.00 1.86
N GLY A 60 4.72 -6.82 1.37
CA GLY A 60 5.61 -5.92 0.64
C GLY A 60 6.80 -5.45 1.48
N LEU A 61 6.58 -5.03 2.73
CA LEU A 61 7.67 -4.65 3.63
C LEU A 61 8.56 -5.83 4.00
N LEU A 62 8.01 -7.03 4.19
CA LEU A 62 8.79 -8.24 4.43
C LEU A 62 9.71 -8.54 3.25
N SER A 63 9.23 -8.40 2.01
CA SER A 63 10.08 -8.55 0.82
C SER A 63 11.22 -7.50 0.79
N CYS A 64 10.94 -6.27 1.23
CA CYS A 64 11.96 -5.22 1.36
C CYS A 64 13.00 -5.56 2.42
N ALA A 65 12.58 -6.06 3.58
CA ALA A 65 13.49 -6.48 4.64
C ALA A 65 14.44 -7.58 4.16
N VAL A 66 13.92 -8.59 3.45
CA VAL A 66 14.73 -9.67 2.86
C VAL A 66 15.73 -9.12 1.83
N ALA A 67 15.30 -8.18 0.99
CA ALA A 67 16.18 -7.57 0.00
C ALA A 67 17.24 -6.65 0.59
N PHE A 68 16.99 -6.02 1.74
CA PHE A 68 18.00 -5.25 2.45
C PHE A 68 19.06 -6.13 3.13
N ILE A 69 18.69 -7.36 3.52
CA ILE A 69 19.65 -8.33 4.09
C ILE A 69 20.55 -8.92 2.99
N LYS A 70 19.98 -9.22 1.81
CA LYS A 70 20.74 -9.76 0.67
C LYS A 70 20.95 -8.69 -0.40
N THR A 71 22.14 -8.09 -0.41
CA THR A 71 22.55 -7.02 -1.34
C THR A 71 22.37 -7.36 -2.82
N ASP A 72 22.35 -8.66 -3.18
CA ASP A 72 22.11 -9.11 -4.55
C ASP A 72 20.75 -8.66 -5.10
N PHE A 73 19.74 -8.49 -4.24
CA PHE A 73 18.41 -8.00 -4.63
C PHE A 73 18.32 -6.47 -4.76
N MET A 74 19.35 -5.75 -4.31
CA MET A 74 19.45 -4.30 -4.47
C MET A 74 20.21 -3.88 -5.74
N ARG A 75 20.70 -4.86 -6.51
CA ARG A 75 21.43 -4.64 -7.75
C ARG A 75 20.52 -4.00 -8.81
N GLU A 76 21.16 -3.30 -9.74
CA GLU A 76 20.52 -2.71 -10.91
C GLU A 76 19.68 -3.74 -11.69
N LEU A 77 18.40 -3.42 -11.91
CA LEU A 77 17.47 -4.17 -12.76
C LEU A 77 18.03 -4.37 -14.18
N ASN A 78 17.75 -5.52 -14.81
CA ASN A 78 18.08 -5.75 -16.23
C ASN A 78 17.55 -4.66 -17.20
N TYR A 79 16.47 -3.96 -16.84
CA TYR A 79 15.88 -2.86 -17.63
C TYR A 79 16.09 -1.49 -16.98
N GLN A 80 17.29 -1.21 -16.46
CA GLN A 80 17.63 0.07 -15.81
C GLN A 80 17.28 1.30 -16.65
N GLU A 81 17.49 1.27 -17.96
CA GLU A 81 17.23 2.45 -18.82
C GLU A 81 15.75 2.82 -18.86
N GLN A 82 14.85 1.84 -18.88
CA GLN A 82 13.40 2.08 -18.82
C GLN A 82 12.97 2.52 -17.42
N TRP A 83 13.60 1.96 -16.39
CA TRP A 83 13.38 2.35 -15.00
C TRP A 83 13.75 3.82 -14.76
N ARG A 84 14.90 4.25 -15.30
CA ARG A 84 15.43 5.61 -15.22
C ARG A 84 14.56 6.67 -15.91
N LYS A 85 13.60 6.25 -16.76
CA LYS A 85 12.57 7.16 -17.31
C LYS A 85 11.52 7.57 -16.28
N HIS A 86 11.33 6.77 -15.23
CA HIS A 86 10.29 6.97 -14.21
C HIS A 86 10.87 7.37 -12.86
N PHE A 87 12.04 6.83 -12.50
CA PHE A 87 12.71 7.07 -11.23
C PHE A 87 14.18 7.45 -11.44
N TYR A 88 14.60 8.58 -10.88
CA TYR A 88 15.95 9.11 -11.05
C TYR A 88 16.98 8.44 -10.12
N LYS A 89 16.59 8.18 -8.87
CA LYS A 89 17.48 7.72 -7.80
C LYS A 89 16.96 6.48 -7.07
N PHE A 90 15.65 6.26 -7.02
CA PHE A 90 15.10 5.11 -6.31
C PHE A 90 15.27 3.81 -7.11
N ASN A 91 15.73 2.76 -6.43
CA ASN A 91 15.70 1.40 -6.96
C ASN A 91 14.32 0.75 -6.68
N LEU A 92 14.06 -0.42 -7.28
CA LEU A 92 12.78 -1.11 -7.13
C LEU A 92 12.39 -1.30 -5.65
N MET A 93 13.33 -1.77 -4.83
CA MET A 93 13.04 -2.05 -3.42
C MET A 93 12.72 -0.78 -2.62
N MET A 94 13.40 0.34 -2.88
CA MET A 94 13.03 1.63 -2.28
C MET A 94 11.64 2.08 -2.73
N VAL A 95 11.28 1.90 -4.00
CA VAL A 95 9.95 2.22 -4.50
C VAL A 95 8.88 1.39 -3.79
N ILE A 96 9.06 0.07 -3.71
CA ILE A 96 8.15 -0.84 -2.99
C ILE A 96 8.03 -0.42 -1.53
N PHE A 97 9.15 -0.14 -0.86
CA PHE A 97 9.17 0.31 0.52
C PHE A 97 8.32 1.57 0.74
N PHE A 98 8.52 2.61 -0.07
CA PHE A 98 7.75 3.85 0.05
C PHE A 98 6.26 3.65 -0.27
N ILE A 99 5.94 2.82 -1.26
CA ILE A 99 4.54 2.47 -1.58
C ILE A 99 3.87 1.81 -0.39
N CYS A 100 4.50 0.80 0.23
CA CYS A 100 3.96 0.13 1.40
C CYS A 100 3.78 1.11 2.58
N MET A 101 4.75 2.00 2.80
CA MET A 101 4.65 3.04 3.84
C MET A 101 3.48 3.98 3.60
N PHE A 102 3.26 4.43 2.36
CA PHE A 102 2.09 5.26 2.02
C PHE A 102 0.78 4.51 2.20
N ILE A 103 0.72 3.22 1.83
CA ILE A 103 -0.45 2.39 2.07
C ILE A 103 -0.77 2.32 3.56
N TYR A 104 0.22 2.13 4.44
CA TYR A 104 0.00 2.16 5.89
C TYR A 104 -0.57 3.50 6.37
N VAL A 105 -0.08 4.62 5.84
CA VAL A 105 -0.65 5.94 6.17
C VAL A 105 -2.13 6.00 5.80
N TYR A 106 -2.51 5.52 4.62
CA TYR A 106 -3.92 5.49 4.20
C TYR A 106 -4.77 4.59 5.11
N LEU A 107 -4.22 3.44 5.52
CA LEU A 107 -4.89 2.51 6.41
C LEU A 107 -5.11 3.07 7.82
N ILE A 108 -4.12 3.81 8.36
CA ILE A 108 -4.26 4.49 9.65
C ILE A 108 -5.36 5.56 9.56
N ILE A 109 -5.40 6.34 8.47
CA ILE A 109 -6.47 7.32 8.25
C ILE A 109 -7.83 6.62 8.18
N LEU A 110 -7.92 5.49 7.48
CA LEU A 110 -9.16 4.72 7.35
C LEU A 110 -9.63 4.16 8.70
N ASP A 111 -8.71 3.63 9.51
CA ASP A 111 -9.02 3.13 10.85
C ASP A 111 -9.50 4.26 11.78
N TYR A 112 -8.88 5.43 11.69
CA TYR A 112 -9.33 6.62 12.41
C TYR A 112 -10.75 7.05 11.98
N VAL A 113 -11.03 7.07 10.67
CA VAL A 113 -12.39 7.36 10.15
C VAL A 113 -13.40 6.35 10.68
N LYS A 114 -13.07 5.05 10.67
CA LYS A 114 -13.92 3.99 11.24
C LYS A 114 -14.19 4.24 12.73
N TYR A 115 -13.17 4.60 13.51
CA TYR A 115 -13.30 4.90 14.93
C TYR A 115 -14.26 6.07 15.17
N VAL A 116 -14.13 7.15 14.40
CA VAL A 116 -15.04 8.31 14.48
C VAL A 116 -16.49 7.91 14.17
N ILE A 117 -16.71 7.12 13.11
CA ILE A 117 -18.06 6.65 12.73
C ILE A 117 -18.69 5.79 13.83
N MET A 118 -17.92 4.99 14.54
CA MET A 118 -18.43 4.12 15.60
C MET A 118 -18.83 4.88 16.88
N MET A 119 -18.32 6.10 17.07
CA MET A 119 -18.67 6.95 18.23
C MET A 119 -19.88 7.85 18.00
N VAL A 120 -20.35 7.97 16.75
CA VAL A 120 -21.54 8.74 16.35
C VAL A 120 -22.75 7.83 16.33
#